data_AF-A0A9E3WNA2-F1
#
_entry.id   AF-A0A9E3WNA2-F1
#
_cell.length_a   1.000
_cell.length_b   1.000
_cell.length_c   1.000
_cell.angle_alpha   90.00
_cell.angle_beta   90.00
_cell.angle_gamma   90.00
#
_symmetry.space_group_name_H-M   'P 1'
#
loop_
_entity.id
_entity.type
_entity.pdbx_description
1 polymer ?
#
loop_
_entity_poly.entity_id
_entity_poly.type
_entity_poly.pdbx_seq_one_letter_code
_entity_poly.pdbx_strand_id
1 'polypeptide(L)'
;MDRTLLTAQEAADRLGIARASLYDWLAASNAGTFRVRGQLFTIDYYQGGPRGQGSIRIRADEVDRIFEAMRVRPTPQPQRRPPQATLHFPGITVPLGRPGQRLG
;
A
#
# COMPACT_ATOMS: atom_id res chain seq x y z
N MET A 1 19.62 18.90 2.40
CA MET A 1 19.15 18.05 1.28
C MET A 1 20.30 17.15 0.89
N ASP A 2 20.15 15.86 1.10
CA ASP A 2 21.18 14.86 0.80
C ASP A 2 21.19 14.61 -0.72
N ARG A 3 22.32 14.88 -1.37
CA ARG A 3 22.52 14.70 -2.82
C ARG A 3 23.11 13.34 -3.17
N THR A 4 23.19 12.44 -2.20
CA THR A 4 23.76 11.10 -2.39
C THR A 4 22.93 10.30 -3.39
N LEU A 5 23.61 9.68 -4.35
CA LEU A 5 23.00 8.83 -5.39
C LEU A 5 23.17 7.36 -5.04
N LEU A 6 22.07 6.74 -4.64
CA LEU A 6 21.96 5.33 -4.31
C LEU A 6 21.79 4.49 -5.57
N THR A 7 22.42 3.33 -5.58
CA THR A 7 22.13 2.25 -6.55
C THR A 7 20.73 1.69 -6.33
N ALA A 8 20.20 0.98 -7.32
CA ALA A 8 18.92 0.26 -7.17
C ALA A 8 18.93 -0.73 -6.00
N GLN A 9 20.07 -1.35 -5.69
CA GLN A 9 20.19 -2.25 -4.54
C GLN A 9 20.09 -1.48 -3.21
N GLU A 10 20.88 -0.43 -3.04
CA GLU A 10 20.87 0.40 -1.82
C GLU A 10 19.50 1.06 -1.58
N ALA A 11 18.84 1.51 -2.65
CA ALA A 11 17.49 2.07 -2.57
C ALA A 11 16.47 1.01 -2.12
N ALA A 12 16.52 -0.20 -2.68
CA ALA A 12 15.62 -1.29 -2.30
C ALA A 12 15.83 -1.71 -0.83
N ASP A 13 17.09 -1.81 -0.40
CA ASP A 13 17.44 -2.14 0.98
C ASP A 13 16.91 -1.08 1.96
N ARG A 14 17.05 0.20 1.62
CA ARG A 14 16.54 1.31 2.44
C ARG A 14 15.00 1.35 2.49
N LEU A 15 14.33 0.96 1.42
CA LEU A 15 12.86 0.84 1.38
C LEU A 15 12.33 -0.43 2.06
N GLY A 16 13.19 -1.41 2.33
CA GLY A 16 12.79 -2.71 2.87
C GLY A 16 12.00 -3.55 1.86
N ILE A 17 12.31 -3.43 0.57
CA ILE A 17 11.64 -4.17 -0.52
C ILE A 17 12.65 -5.00 -1.32
N ALA A 18 12.16 -5.96 -2.10
CA ALA A 18 13.01 -6.68 -3.04
C ALA A 18 13.47 -5.76 -4.18
N ARG A 19 14.72 -5.90 -4.62
CA ARG A 19 15.25 -5.17 -5.79
C ARG A 19 14.40 -5.37 -7.05
N ALA A 20 13.84 -6.57 -7.24
CA ALA A 20 12.92 -6.86 -8.35
C ALA A 20 11.67 -5.97 -8.29
N SER A 21 11.07 -5.79 -7.11
CA SER A 21 9.90 -4.91 -6.94
C SER A 21 10.22 -3.45 -7.27
N LEU A 22 11.43 -2.98 -6.94
CA LEU A 22 11.88 -1.66 -7.35
C LEU A 22 12.01 -1.56 -8.88
N TYR A 23 12.57 -2.57 -9.54
CA TYR A 23 12.61 -2.62 -11.00
C TYR A 23 11.22 -2.71 -11.64
N ASP A 24 10.27 -3.41 -11.02
CA ASP A 24 8.89 -3.45 -11.50
C ASP A 24 8.24 -2.06 -11.45
N TRP A 25 8.48 -1.29 -10.38
CA TRP A 25 8.01 0.10 -10.27
C TRP A 25 8.63 0.99 -11.35
N LEU A 26 9.92 0.82 -11.60
CA LEU A 26 10.63 1.56 -12.64
C LEU A 26 10.18 1.15 -14.05
N ALA A 27 10.02 -0.15 -14.32
CA ALA A 27 9.63 -0.70 -15.62
C ALA A 27 8.17 -0.43 -15.98
N ALA A 28 7.27 -0.45 -14.99
CA ALA A 28 5.87 -0.04 -15.18
C ALA A 28 5.75 1.43 -15.58
N SER A 29 6.84 2.19 -15.53
CA SER A 29 6.84 3.60 -15.84
C SER A 29 8.01 4.04 -16.71
N ASN A 30 7.73 4.21 -18.00
CA ASN A 30 8.53 5.17 -18.80
C ASN A 30 8.44 6.62 -18.24
N ALA A 31 7.59 6.88 -17.24
CA ALA A 31 7.31 8.19 -16.63
C ALA A 31 7.50 8.24 -15.09
N GLY A 32 8.07 7.23 -14.45
CA GLY A 32 8.29 7.21 -12.99
C GLY A 32 7.07 6.83 -12.10
N THR A 33 5.88 6.51 -12.63
CA THR A 33 4.67 6.29 -11.81
C THR A 33 4.43 4.86 -11.30
N PHE A 34 4.19 4.69 -10.01
CA PHE A 34 3.75 3.43 -9.35
C PHE A 34 2.65 3.70 -8.32
N ARG A 35 2.07 2.65 -7.71
CA ARG A 35 1.02 2.80 -6.68
C ARG A 35 1.51 2.39 -5.30
N VAL A 36 1.41 3.31 -4.34
CA VAL A 36 1.62 3.03 -2.91
C VAL A 36 0.28 3.18 -2.20
N ARG A 37 -0.21 2.10 -1.58
CA ARG A 37 -1.49 2.10 -0.83
C ARG A 37 -2.69 2.63 -1.66
N GLY A 38 -2.70 2.35 -2.96
CA GLY A 38 -3.76 2.79 -3.88
C GLY A 38 -3.61 4.22 -4.42
N GLN A 39 -2.60 4.98 -3.97
CA GLN A 39 -2.30 6.32 -4.46
C GLN A 39 -1.21 6.28 -5.53
N LEU A 40 -1.36 7.10 -6.56
CA LEU A 40 -0.34 7.27 -7.61
C LEU A 40 0.85 8.03 -7.04
N PHE A 41 2.05 7.50 -7.22
CA PHE A 41 3.32 8.06 -6.80
C PHE A 41 4.27 8.10 -7.99
N THR A 42 5.13 9.12 -8.06
CA THR A 42 6.26 9.16 -9.01
C THR A 42 7.56 8.76 -8.32
N ILE A 43 8.57 8.37 -9.08
CA ILE A 43 9.96 8.19 -8.65
C ILE A 43 10.91 8.91 -9.63
N ASP A 44 11.73 9.80 -9.10
CA ASP A 44 12.81 10.46 -9.83
C ASP A 44 14.07 9.59 -9.79
N TYR A 45 14.57 9.20 -10.96
CA TYR A 45 15.80 8.42 -11.07
C TYR A 45 16.65 8.88 -12.26
N TYR A 46 17.94 8.58 -12.16
CA TYR A 46 18.92 8.81 -13.21
C TYR A 46 19.32 7.47 -13.81
N GLN A 47 19.27 7.37 -15.14
CA GLN A 47 19.77 6.21 -15.87
C GLN A 47 21.10 6.59 -16.54
N GLY A 48 22.15 5.84 -16.22
CA GLY A 48 23.49 6.01 -16.78
C GLY A 48 24.09 4.70 -17.30
N GLY A 49 25.09 4.83 -18.18
CA GLY A 49 25.86 3.72 -18.74
C GLY A 49 26.19 3.92 -20.23
N PRO A 50 27.31 3.38 -20.74
CA PRO A 50 27.58 3.37 -22.17
C PRO A 50 26.43 2.69 -22.90
N ARG A 51 25.86 3.36 -23.91
CA ARG A 51 24.76 2.84 -24.76
C ARG A 51 23.47 2.46 -24.01
N GLY A 52 23.18 3.11 -22.87
CA GLY A 52 21.92 2.91 -22.13
C GLY A 52 21.85 1.64 -21.27
N GLN A 53 22.97 0.92 -21.15
CA GLN A 53 23.06 -0.32 -20.40
C GLN A 53 23.41 -0.07 -18.93
N GLY A 54 22.38 0.14 -18.10
CA GLY A 54 22.30 -0.66 -16.87
C GLY A 54 22.56 -0.03 -15.50
N SER A 55 22.82 1.27 -15.35
CA SER A 55 23.00 1.86 -14.01
C SER A 55 21.86 2.81 -13.64
N ILE A 56 20.93 2.35 -12.80
CA ILE A 56 19.91 3.22 -12.21
C ILE A 56 20.47 3.80 -10.90
N ARG A 57 20.33 5.11 -10.76
CA ARG A 57 20.69 5.87 -9.56
C ARG A 57 19.49 6.67 -9.07
N ILE A 58 19.22 6.63 -7.78
CA ILE A 58 18.10 7.34 -7.15
C ILE A 58 18.68 8.21 -6.04
N ARG A 59 18.20 9.45 -5.88
CA ARG A 59 18.66 10.28 -4.76
C ARG A 59 18.19 9.72 -3.42
N ALA A 60 18.99 9.87 -2.38
CA ALA A 60 18.62 9.44 -1.03
C ALA A 60 17.36 10.13 -0.51
N ASP A 61 17.20 11.43 -0.78
CA ASP A 61 16.00 12.20 -0.39
C ASP A 61 14.71 11.69 -1.04
N GLU A 62 14.81 11.23 -2.29
CA GLU A 62 13.71 10.63 -3.03
C GLU A 62 13.32 9.26 -2.44
N VAL A 63 14.32 8.45 -2.07
CA VAL A 63 14.08 7.19 -1.37
C VAL A 63 13.38 7.43 -0.03
N ASP A 64 13.81 8.44 0.72
CA ASP A 64 13.17 8.81 2.00
C ASP A 64 11.72 9.30 1.80
N ARG A 65 11.45 10.05 0.73
CA ARG A 65 10.08 10.47 0.36
C ARG A 65 9.16 9.28 0.12
N ILE A 66 9.66 8.26 -0.60
CA ILE A 66 8.90 7.03 -0.86
C ILE A 66 8.74 6.22 0.42
N PHE A 67 9.78 6.13 1.25
CA PHE A 67 9.73 5.44 2.53
C PHE A 67 8.63 6.01 3.44
N GLU A 68 8.55 7.34 3.56
CA GLU A 68 7.49 7.98 4.34
C GLU A 68 6.10 7.76 3.73
N ALA A 69 5.97 7.67 2.40
CA ALA A 69 4.71 7.31 1.76
C ALA A 69 4.28 5.85 2.04
N MET A 70 5.24 4.95 2.21
CA MET A 70 5.00 3.56 2.60
C MET A 70 4.61 3.41 4.08
N ARG A 71 4.92 4.41 4.91
CA ARG A 71 4.70 4.34 6.36
C ARG A 71 3.22 4.15 6.69
N VAL A 72 2.94 3.09 7.44
CA VAL A 72 1.63 2.85 8.05
C VAL A 72 1.75 3.10 9.54
N ARG A 73 0.83 3.89 10.10
CA ARG A 73 0.59 3.93 11.54
C ARG A 73 -0.54 2.94 11.83
N PRO A 74 -0.28 1.79 12.46
CA PRO A 74 -1.34 0.86 12.83
C PRO A 74 -2.32 1.58 13.74
N THR A 75 -3.56 1.75 13.29
CA THR A 75 -4.62 2.23 14.17
C THR A 75 -5.01 1.06 15.08
N PRO A 76 -5.06 1.24 16.41
CA PRO A 76 -5.55 0.19 17.29
C PRO A 76 -6.94 -0.23 16.82
N GLN A 77 -7.14 -1.55 16.68
CA GLN A 77 -8.38 -2.11 16.17
C GLN A 77 -9.53 -1.64 17.06
N PRO A 78 -10.57 -0.99 16.50
CA PRO A 78 -11.72 -0.61 17.30
C PRO A 78 -12.29 -1.87 17.94
N GLN A 79 -12.37 -1.89 19.27
CA GLN A 79 -13.05 -2.99 19.98
C GLN A 79 -14.47 -3.09 19.43
N ARG A 80 -14.78 -4.23 18.82
CA ARG A 80 -16.14 -4.55 18.40
C ARG A 80 -17.02 -4.47 19.65
N ARG A 81 -17.93 -3.50 19.68
CA ARG A 81 -19.01 -3.53 20.66
C ARG A 81 -19.82 -4.79 20.37
N PRO A 82 -20.06 -5.66 21.36
CA PRO A 82 -20.99 -6.78 21.18
C PRO A 82 -22.34 -6.19 20.72
N PRO A 83 -23.06 -6.88 19.83
CA PRO A 83 -24.38 -6.44 19.42
C PRO A 83 -25.25 -6.27 20.68
N GLN A 84 -25.69 -5.05 20.95
CA GLN A 84 -26.73 -4.81 21.95
C GLN A 84 -27.99 -5.50 21.42
N ALA A 85 -28.51 -6.46 22.18
CA ALA A 85 -29.76 -7.12 21.86
C ALA A 85 -30.83 -6.05 21.62
N THR A 86 -31.38 -6.02 20.42
CA THR A 86 -32.43 -5.07 20.04
C THR A 86 -33.60 -5.28 20.98
N LEU A 87 -33.93 -4.23 21.76
CA LEU A 87 -35.12 -4.19 22.57
C LEU A 87 -36.34 -4.28 21.65
N HIS A 88 -37.05 -5.39 21.79
CA HIS A 88 -38.48 -5.59 21.59
C HIS A 88 -39.22 -4.45 20.85
N PHE A 89 -39.60 -4.68 19.60
CA PHE A 89 -40.46 -3.77 18.85
C PHE A 89 -41.92 -3.93 19.31
N PRO A 90 -42.57 -2.89 19.87
CA PRO A 90 -44.00 -2.96 20.17
C PRO A 90 -44.79 -3.03 18.85
N GLY A 91 -45.45 -4.15 18.60
CA GLY A 91 -46.31 -4.36 17.43
C GLY A 91 -46.02 -5.60 16.59
N ILE A 92 -44.89 -6.29 16.81
CA ILE A 92 -44.62 -7.60 16.19
C ILE A 92 -44.98 -8.68 17.20
N THR A 93 -46.22 -9.19 17.12
CA THR A 93 -46.74 -10.29 17.97
C THR A 93 -46.59 -11.68 17.36
N VAL A 94 -45.99 -11.78 16.16
CA VAL A 94 -45.78 -13.06 15.49
C VAL A 94 -44.31 -13.49 15.56
N PRO A 95 -44.02 -14.77 15.84
CA PRO A 95 -42.65 -15.27 15.78
C PRO A 95 -42.13 -15.14 14.35
N LEU A 96 -41.05 -14.38 14.17
CA LEU A 96 -40.35 -14.28 12.88
C LEU A 96 -39.68 -15.64 12.61
N GLY A 97 -40.23 -16.38 11.65
CA GLY A 97 -39.68 -17.65 11.20
C GLY A 97 -38.26 -17.50 10.67
N ARG A 98 -37.42 -18.53 10.86
CA ARG A 98 -36.06 -18.54 10.30
C ARG A 98 -36.12 -18.93 8.81
N PRO A 99 -35.30 -18.31 7.93
CA PRO A 99 -35.25 -18.70 6.52
C PRO A 99 -34.86 -20.18 6.41
N GLY A 100 -35.77 -21.02 5.88
CA GLY A 100 -35.55 -22.45 5.69
C GLY A 100 -36.56 -23.38 6.38
N GLN A 101 -37.45 -22.88 7.23
CA GLN A 101 -38.55 -23.71 7.76
C GLN A 101 -39.68 -23.84 6.73
N ARG A 102 -39.85 -25.04 6.15
CA ARG A 102 -41.09 -25.43 5.47
C ARG A 102 -42.17 -25.65 6.54
N LEU A 103 -43.21 -24.84 6.52
CA LEU A 103 -44.43 -25.11 7.28
C LEU A 103 -45.17 -26.24 6.55
N GLY A 104 -45.36 -27.36 7.24
CA GLY A 104 -46.18 -28.49 6.80
C GLY A 104 -47.65 -28.25 7.11
#